data_AF-A0A1M5UMA4-F1
#
_entry.id   AF-A0A1M5UMA4-F1
#
_cell.length_a   1.000
_cell.length_b   1.000
_cell.length_c   1.000
_cell.angle_alpha   90.00
_cell.angle_beta   90.00
_cell.angle_gamma   90.00
#
_symmetry.space_group_name_H-M   'P 1'
#
loop_
_entity.id
_entity.type
_entity.pdbx_description
1 polymer ?
#
loop_
_entity_poly.entity_id
_entity_poly.type
_entity_poly.pdbx_seq_one_letter_code
_entity_poly.pdbx_strand_id
1 'polypeptide(L)'
;MRPSRVAALLFVSYAGAVLFGCHKEDEPIAPQAILTLQVDKGYDVYADKWVFASDEKGEILDVQPYTDGQTVTLMSEKHPDKINVTFFGHNVYATENTQLGFATWAGVTSGTTVHFKLVTVDAPALSEKGEATIKVSNYTGANLITIANGYGYSYGGSLSNGNMEIDLSFYGAPSDILLYGWRSGVPVYYMAPGVKSNDVIERDYMTDFTPYPHQLQLNFPGPNTATIQGYDAKKSLAITLMDTAWPNQGDHPVIGYLDGYDSYDMTVTNTQEDGSVSYHQKGAIDFTFDMPTFNFSLTNNDIQNFSFDFSRDYTYHTAVWQHFEGMEYTAWTVNAPPGYAVKGLSIPSEILAKYPQLDMSKLAYGSLKFTEVITGQSYEQFVQGGFNTNADATAEGYVYWVK
;
A
#
# COMPACT_ATOMS: atom_id res chain seq x y z
N MET A 1 9.82 -12.37 88.40
CA MET A 1 10.08 -13.75 87.94
C MET A 1 10.12 -13.76 86.42
N ARG A 2 11.27 -14.20 85.84
CA ARG A 2 11.50 -14.81 84.49
C ARG A 2 11.02 -14.08 83.20
N PRO A 3 11.71 -14.25 82.05
CA PRO A 3 13.10 -13.88 81.81
C PRO A 3 13.33 -13.16 80.45
N SER A 4 14.52 -12.56 80.36
CA SER A 4 15.28 -12.15 79.18
C SER A 4 15.16 -13.12 77.98
N ARG A 5 15.00 -12.56 76.76
CA ARG A 5 15.25 -13.26 75.50
C ARG A 5 16.57 -12.79 74.90
N VAL A 6 17.47 -13.75 74.82
CA VAL A 6 18.82 -13.70 74.26
C VAL A 6 18.74 -13.52 72.75
N ALA A 7 19.48 -12.54 72.24
CA ALA A 7 19.78 -12.37 70.81
C ALA A 7 20.77 -13.45 70.37
N ALA A 8 20.40 -14.24 69.37
CA ALA A 8 21.32 -15.14 68.67
C ALA A 8 21.84 -14.44 67.41
N LEU A 9 23.07 -13.93 67.46
CA LEU A 9 23.84 -13.55 66.28
C LEU A 9 24.27 -14.83 65.54
N LEU A 10 23.77 -15.00 64.32
CA LEU A 10 24.27 -15.99 63.37
C LEU A 10 25.39 -15.33 62.53
N PHE A 11 26.64 -15.62 62.88
CA PHE A 11 27.79 -15.36 62.02
C PHE A 11 27.78 -16.40 60.89
N VAL A 12 27.34 -15.99 59.70
CA VAL A 12 27.55 -16.75 58.46
C VAL A 12 28.92 -16.34 57.91
N SER A 13 29.91 -17.19 58.13
CA SER A 13 31.23 -17.10 57.53
C SER A 13 31.14 -17.29 56.01
N TYR A 14 31.29 -16.18 55.28
CA TYR A 14 31.36 -16.14 53.82
C TYR A 14 32.72 -16.67 53.38
N ALA A 15 32.80 -17.96 53.02
CA ALA A 15 33.97 -18.52 52.35
C ALA A 15 33.95 -18.05 50.89
N GLY A 16 34.74 -17.01 50.58
CA GLY A 16 34.96 -16.55 49.21
C GLY A 16 35.74 -17.61 48.42
N ALA A 17 35.03 -18.41 47.63
CA ALA A 17 35.63 -19.19 46.56
C ALA A 17 35.93 -18.24 45.39
N VAL A 18 37.20 -17.84 45.24
CA VAL A 18 37.69 -17.16 44.04
C VAL A 18 37.79 -18.23 42.95
N LEU A 19 36.72 -18.40 42.18
CA LEU A 19 36.75 -19.16 40.93
C LEU A 19 37.38 -18.26 39.87
N PHE A 20 38.65 -18.51 39.56
CA PHE A 20 39.26 -18.02 38.32
C PHE A 20 38.58 -18.74 37.16
N GLY A 21 37.53 -18.12 36.61
CA GLY A 21 36.95 -18.56 35.35
C GLY A 21 38.00 -18.43 34.26
N CYS A 22 38.41 -19.57 33.68
CA CYS A 22 39.13 -19.58 32.42
C CYS A 22 38.28 -18.82 31.39
N HIS A 23 38.73 -17.65 30.95
CA HIS A 23 38.29 -17.08 29.68
C HIS A 23 38.64 -18.10 28.61
N LYS A 24 37.63 -18.84 28.13
CA LYS A 24 37.69 -19.32 26.75
C LYS A 24 37.79 -18.03 25.92
N GLU A 25 38.88 -17.87 25.19
CA GLU A 25 38.87 -16.97 24.05
C GLU A 25 37.69 -17.42 23.19
N ASP A 26 36.67 -16.59 23.08
CA ASP A 26 35.51 -16.86 22.26
C ASP A 26 36.03 -17.12 20.84
N GLU A 27 35.78 -18.33 20.32
CA GLU A 27 36.15 -18.67 18.95
C GLU A 27 35.56 -17.61 18.02
N PRO A 28 36.33 -17.09 17.05
CA PRO A 28 35.85 -16.05 16.14
C PRO A 28 34.58 -16.56 15.46
N ILE A 29 33.47 -15.90 15.77
CA ILE A 29 32.16 -16.24 15.24
C ILE A 29 32.19 -15.87 13.75
N ALA A 30 32.17 -16.87 12.88
CA ALA A 30 32.17 -16.64 11.44
C ALA A 30 30.91 -15.87 11.03
N PRO A 31 31.01 -14.88 10.12
CA PRO A 31 29.84 -14.18 9.59
C PRO A 31 28.80 -15.16 9.04
N GLN A 32 27.53 -14.94 9.36
CA GLN A 32 26.39 -15.72 8.88
C GLN A 32 25.48 -14.87 7.99
N ALA A 33 24.79 -15.52 7.06
CA ALA A 33 23.81 -14.86 6.20
C ALA A 33 22.60 -14.43 7.04
N ILE A 34 22.31 -13.12 7.02
CA ILE A 34 21.18 -12.52 7.72
C ILE A 34 20.04 -12.11 6.79
N LEU A 35 20.32 -11.99 5.49
CA LEU A 35 19.31 -11.75 4.44
C LEU A 35 19.84 -12.25 3.10
N THR A 36 18.96 -12.83 2.28
CA THR A 36 19.24 -13.06 0.85
C THR A 36 18.23 -12.32 0.00
N LEU A 37 18.68 -11.41 -0.85
CA LEU A 37 17.86 -10.73 -1.86
C LEU A 37 18.08 -11.41 -3.22
N GLN A 38 17.00 -11.93 -3.80
CA GLN A 38 16.97 -12.46 -5.16
C GLN A 38 16.25 -11.47 -6.07
N VAL A 39 16.89 -11.01 -7.13
CA VAL A 39 16.31 -10.06 -8.08
C VAL A 39 16.22 -10.71 -9.45
N ASP A 40 15.01 -10.85 -9.98
CA ASP A 40 14.82 -11.40 -11.32
C ASP A 40 15.48 -10.51 -12.37
N LYS A 41 15.94 -11.14 -13.45
CA LYS A 41 16.44 -10.41 -14.61
C LYS A 41 15.28 -9.63 -15.25
N GLY A 42 15.50 -8.36 -15.55
CA GLY A 42 14.47 -7.46 -16.06
C GLY A 42 13.53 -6.89 -15.00
N TYR A 43 13.71 -7.22 -13.71
CA TYR A 43 13.07 -6.48 -12.63
C TYR A 43 13.46 -5.00 -12.74
N ASP A 44 12.50 -4.11 -12.50
CA ASP A 44 12.73 -2.69 -12.68
C ASP A 44 13.63 -2.12 -11.58
N VAL A 45 14.93 -2.12 -11.88
CA VAL A 45 15.98 -1.49 -11.08
C VAL A 45 16.50 -0.26 -11.84
N TYR A 46 15.67 0.76 -12.04
CA TYR A 46 16.19 2.04 -12.52
C TYR A 46 17.06 2.72 -11.44
N ALA A 47 18.26 3.13 -11.85
CA ALA A 47 19.24 3.91 -11.07
C ALA A 47 19.90 3.18 -9.88
N ASP A 48 20.59 3.92 -8.99
CA ASP A 48 21.42 3.33 -7.93
C ASP A 48 20.53 2.78 -6.82
N LYS A 49 20.65 1.46 -6.54
CA LYS A 49 19.87 0.76 -5.52
C LYS A 49 20.78 0.04 -4.55
N TRP A 50 20.38 0.10 -3.28
CA TRP A 50 21.11 -0.49 -2.17
C TRP A 50 20.15 -1.19 -1.23
N VAL A 51 20.61 -2.27 -0.61
CA VAL A 51 19.93 -2.95 0.49
C VAL A 51 20.88 -2.98 1.68
N PHE A 52 20.36 -2.70 2.87
CA PHE A 52 21.13 -2.83 4.10
C PHE A 52 20.26 -3.38 5.24
N ALA A 53 20.92 -4.03 6.18
CA ALA A 53 20.29 -4.55 7.39
C ALA A 53 20.80 -3.79 8.61
N SER A 54 19.91 -3.53 9.56
CA SER A 54 20.28 -3.06 10.90
C SER A 54 19.62 -3.90 11.99
N ASP A 55 20.19 -3.88 13.19
CA ASP A 55 19.57 -4.51 14.36
C ASP A 55 18.42 -3.66 14.95
N GLU A 56 17.80 -4.14 16.03
CA GLU A 56 16.71 -3.45 16.73
C GLU A 56 17.12 -2.08 17.32
N LYS A 57 18.42 -1.82 17.47
CA LYS A 57 18.98 -0.56 17.98
C LYS A 57 19.40 0.39 16.85
N GLY A 58 19.29 -0.05 15.59
CA GLY A 58 19.64 0.71 14.41
C GLY A 58 21.11 0.64 14.03
N GLU A 59 21.87 -0.28 14.62
CA GLU A 59 23.25 -0.54 14.21
C GLU A 59 23.28 -1.25 12.86
N ILE A 60 24.01 -0.69 11.88
CA ILE A 60 24.16 -1.28 10.55
C ILE A 60 24.97 -2.58 10.65
N LEU A 61 24.39 -3.67 10.12
CA LEU A 61 24.97 -5.00 10.12
C LEU A 61 25.72 -5.31 8.82
N ASP A 62 25.14 -4.91 7.68
CA ASP A 62 25.75 -5.03 6.34
C ASP A 62 24.99 -4.13 5.35
N VAL A 63 25.65 -3.76 4.25
CA VAL A 63 25.12 -2.92 3.17
C VAL A 63 25.70 -3.35 1.83
N GLN A 64 24.83 -3.55 0.84
CA GLN A 64 25.23 -4.02 -0.49
C GLN A 64 24.44 -3.30 -1.59
N PRO A 65 25.07 -2.88 -2.70
CA PRO A 65 24.35 -2.46 -3.89
C PRO A 65 23.75 -3.69 -4.60
N TYR A 66 22.68 -3.50 -5.37
CA TYR A 66 22.09 -4.58 -6.18
C TYR A 66 21.58 -4.09 -7.53
N THR A 67 21.58 -4.99 -8.52
CA THR A 67 20.99 -4.78 -9.86
C THR A 67 20.01 -5.89 -10.23
N ASP A 68 19.34 -5.77 -11.38
CA ASP A 68 18.48 -6.83 -11.90
C ASP A 68 19.28 -8.11 -12.21
N GLY A 69 18.64 -9.27 -12.07
CA GLY A 69 19.28 -10.58 -12.28
C GLY A 69 20.34 -10.96 -11.25
N GLN A 70 20.51 -10.19 -10.17
CA GLN A 70 21.50 -10.44 -9.13
C GLN A 70 20.89 -11.18 -7.93
N THR A 71 21.73 -11.98 -7.24
CA THR A 71 21.48 -12.41 -5.86
C THR A 71 22.48 -11.74 -4.95
N VAL A 72 22.00 -11.09 -3.89
CA VAL A 72 22.80 -10.40 -2.88
C VAL A 72 22.56 -11.04 -1.53
N THR A 73 23.63 -11.36 -0.80
CA THR A 73 23.53 -11.88 0.57
C THR A 73 24.15 -10.88 1.52
N LEU A 74 23.39 -10.49 2.55
CA LEU A 74 23.90 -9.70 3.66
C LEU A 74 24.44 -10.64 4.73
N MET A 75 25.64 -10.34 5.25
CA MET A 75 26.37 -11.17 6.20
C MET A 75 26.66 -10.40 7.49
N SER A 76 26.55 -11.03 8.65
CA SER A 76 26.94 -10.41 9.92
C SER A 76 27.56 -11.39 10.90
N GLU A 77 28.53 -10.91 11.67
CA GLU A 77 29.07 -11.60 12.86
C GLU A 77 28.08 -11.54 14.04
N LYS A 78 27.15 -10.58 14.00
CA LYS A 78 26.02 -10.52 14.93
C LYS A 78 24.92 -11.41 14.38
N HIS A 79 24.32 -12.21 15.26
CA HIS A 79 23.25 -13.14 14.89
C HIS A 79 21.96 -12.75 15.61
N PRO A 80 21.37 -11.57 15.29
CA PRO A 80 20.09 -11.23 15.84
C PRO A 80 19.00 -12.14 15.25
N ASP A 81 17.98 -12.46 16.04
CA ASP A 81 16.83 -13.23 15.53
C ASP A 81 16.00 -12.42 14.53
N LYS A 82 16.00 -11.09 14.69
CA LYS A 82 15.28 -10.13 13.84
C LYS A 82 16.19 -8.98 13.40
N ILE A 83 15.94 -8.50 12.19
CA ILE A 83 16.62 -7.36 11.59
C ILE A 83 15.61 -6.37 11.00
N ASN A 84 16.06 -5.14 10.80
CA ASN A 84 15.39 -4.16 9.96
C ASN A 84 16.05 -4.20 8.59
N VAL A 85 15.27 -4.42 7.53
CA VAL A 85 15.77 -4.43 6.15
C VAL A 85 15.39 -3.12 5.49
N THR A 86 16.36 -2.37 4.99
CA THR A 86 16.09 -1.09 4.33
C THR A 86 16.57 -1.12 2.88
N PHE A 87 15.68 -0.74 1.98
CA PHE A 87 15.98 -0.51 0.58
C PHE A 87 16.14 0.97 0.34
N PHE A 88 17.25 1.35 -0.28
CA PHE A 88 17.51 2.70 -0.74
C PHE A 88 17.48 2.77 -2.26
N GLY A 89 16.90 3.84 -2.80
CA GLY A 89 16.96 4.13 -4.22
C GLY A 89 17.06 5.62 -4.51
N HIS A 90 17.85 5.95 -5.53
CA HIS A 90 17.96 7.31 -6.06
C HIS A 90 17.40 7.36 -7.48
N ASN A 91 16.31 8.10 -7.70
CA ASN A 91 15.70 8.29 -9.01
C ASN A 91 15.94 9.73 -9.50
N VAL A 92 16.29 9.88 -10.78
CA VAL A 92 16.41 11.20 -11.43
C VAL A 92 15.39 11.26 -12.56
N TYR A 93 14.50 12.25 -12.50
CA TYR A 93 13.46 12.46 -13.50
C TYR A 93 13.96 13.34 -14.65
N ALA A 94 13.25 13.30 -15.78
CA ALA A 94 13.57 14.12 -16.95
C ALA A 94 13.53 15.64 -16.67
N THR A 95 12.83 16.06 -15.62
CA THR A 95 12.77 17.45 -15.15
C THR A 95 13.92 17.84 -14.24
N GLU A 96 14.95 16.98 -14.11
CA GLU A 96 16.07 17.12 -13.16
C GLU A 96 15.66 17.02 -11.68
N ASN A 97 14.39 16.74 -11.39
CA ASN A 97 13.95 16.42 -10.03
C ASN A 97 14.63 15.13 -9.57
N THR A 98 15.17 15.14 -8.35
CA THR A 98 15.81 13.98 -7.73
C THR A 98 14.93 13.46 -6.60
N GLN A 99 14.75 12.15 -6.55
CA GLN A 99 14.05 11.49 -5.46
C GLN A 99 14.98 10.45 -4.81
N LEU A 100 15.22 10.63 -3.52
CA LEU A 100 15.94 9.70 -2.66
C LEU A 100 14.91 9.02 -1.76
N GLY A 101 14.78 7.70 -1.88
CA GLY A 101 13.79 6.93 -1.14
C GLY A 101 14.44 5.87 -0.27
N PHE A 102 14.02 5.80 0.99
CA PHE A 102 14.30 4.69 1.90
C PHE A 102 12.99 3.98 2.22
N ALA A 103 12.99 2.65 2.18
CA ALA A 103 11.89 1.81 2.60
C ALA A 103 12.41 0.75 3.58
N THR A 104 12.12 0.93 4.87
CA THR A 104 12.47 -0.02 5.93
C THR A 104 11.31 -0.97 6.21
N TRP A 105 11.64 -2.24 6.34
CA TRP A 105 10.79 -3.32 6.81
C TRP A 105 11.37 -3.84 8.11
N ALA A 106 10.70 -3.56 9.21
CA ALA A 106 11.19 -3.84 10.54
C ALA A 106 10.81 -5.24 11.02
N GLY A 107 11.63 -5.81 11.90
CA GLY A 107 11.34 -7.07 12.57
C GLY A 107 11.31 -8.28 11.63
N VAL A 108 12.07 -8.23 10.54
CA VAL A 108 12.23 -9.34 9.58
C VAL A 108 13.09 -10.43 10.21
N THR A 109 12.64 -11.68 10.16
CA THR A 109 13.42 -12.81 10.68
C THR A 109 14.77 -12.92 9.97
N SER A 110 15.85 -13.03 10.73
CA SER A 110 17.19 -13.22 10.19
C SER A 110 17.29 -14.51 9.36
N GLY A 111 18.01 -14.44 8.25
CA GLY A 111 18.10 -15.52 7.26
C GLY A 111 16.94 -15.54 6.25
N THR A 112 16.04 -14.54 6.27
CA THR A 112 14.95 -14.43 5.29
C THR A 112 15.49 -14.28 3.86
N THR A 113 14.83 -14.94 2.92
CA THR A 113 15.00 -14.69 1.49
C THR A 113 13.88 -13.79 0.98
N VAL A 114 14.23 -12.68 0.36
CA VAL A 114 13.32 -11.75 -0.30
C VAL A 114 13.50 -11.91 -1.80
N HIS A 115 12.40 -12.10 -2.54
CA HIS A 115 12.45 -12.30 -4.00
C HIS A 115 11.72 -11.19 -4.76
N PHE A 116 12.48 -10.31 -5.40
CA PHE A 116 11.99 -9.32 -6.34
C PHE A 116 11.71 -9.98 -7.69
N LYS A 117 10.47 -10.45 -7.81
CA LYS A 117 9.99 -11.14 -9.01
C LYS A 117 9.64 -10.14 -10.10
N LEU A 118 10.07 -10.41 -11.33
CA LEU A 118 9.58 -9.68 -12.49
C LEU A 118 8.09 -9.99 -12.68
N VAL A 119 7.24 -8.99 -12.48
CA VAL A 119 5.83 -9.10 -12.88
C VAL A 119 5.75 -8.71 -14.34
N THR A 120 5.75 -9.72 -15.22
CA THR A 120 5.30 -9.51 -16.59
C THR A 120 3.80 -9.27 -16.53
N VAL A 121 3.40 -8.00 -16.48
CA VAL A 121 2.04 -7.66 -16.89
C VAL A 121 2.02 -7.99 -18.38
N ASP A 122 1.23 -8.97 -18.77
CA ASP A 122 0.82 -9.13 -20.17
C ASP A 122 0.03 -7.87 -20.50
N ALA A 123 0.74 -6.76 -20.75
CA ALA A 123 0.15 -5.54 -21.22
C ALA A 123 -0.55 -5.95 -22.52
N PRO A 124 -1.90 -5.95 -22.54
CA PRO A 124 -2.60 -6.37 -23.73
C PRO A 124 -2.07 -5.51 -24.87
N ALA A 125 -1.60 -6.14 -25.95
CA ALA A 125 -1.07 -5.42 -27.10
C ALA A 125 -2.03 -4.28 -27.42
N LEU A 126 -1.53 -3.02 -27.44
CA LEU A 126 -2.35 -1.83 -27.70
C LEU A 126 -3.19 -2.14 -28.94
N SER A 127 -4.46 -2.45 -28.72
CA SER A 127 -5.33 -3.00 -29.74
C SER A 127 -5.72 -1.88 -30.70
N GLU A 128 -6.43 -2.21 -31.78
CA GLU A 128 -6.87 -1.19 -32.73
C GLU A 128 -7.65 -0.08 -32.01
N LYS A 129 -7.26 1.18 -32.29
CA LYS A 129 -7.96 2.36 -31.79
C LYS A 129 -9.27 2.52 -32.56
N GLY A 130 -10.37 2.64 -31.84
CA GLY A 130 -11.67 3.06 -32.35
C GLY A 130 -12.05 4.43 -31.82
N GLU A 131 -12.85 5.14 -32.60
CA GLU A 131 -13.54 6.36 -32.16
C GLU A 131 -15.04 6.12 -32.31
N ALA A 132 -15.86 6.59 -31.39
CA ALA A 132 -17.32 6.51 -31.48
C ALA A 132 -17.95 7.74 -30.83
N THR A 133 -19.14 8.11 -31.27
CA THR A 133 -19.91 9.18 -30.64
C THR A 133 -21.07 8.58 -29.86
N ILE A 134 -21.20 8.92 -28.58
CA ILE A 134 -22.31 8.51 -27.72
C ILE A 134 -23.18 9.73 -27.44
N LYS A 135 -24.46 9.63 -27.77
CA LYS A 135 -25.47 10.64 -27.50
C LYS A 135 -26.45 10.13 -26.47
N VAL A 136 -26.64 10.88 -25.39
CA VAL A 136 -27.57 10.52 -24.32
C VAL A 136 -28.63 11.62 -24.17
N SER A 137 -29.89 11.33 -24.49
CA SER A 137 -31.03 12.23 -24.28
C SER A 137 -31.57 12.13 -22.85
N ASN A 138 -32.28 13.18 -22.42
CA ASN A 138 -32.94 13.26 -21.11
C ASN A 138 -32.02 12.98 -19.90
N TYR A 139 -30.74 13.30 -20.04
CA TYR A 139 -29.75 13.17 -18.98
C TYR A 139 -30.00 14.20 -17.87
N THR A 140 -30.05 13.72 -16.63
CA THR A 140 -30.41 14.54 -15.45
C THR A 140 -29.22 14.89 -14.55
N GLY A 141 -28.01 14.39 -14.86
CA GLY A 141 -26.82 14.68 -14.07
C GLY A 141 -26.24 16.05 -14.40
N ALA A 142 -25.42 16.58 -13.48
CA ALA A 142 -24.77 17.88 -13.63
C ALA A 142 -23.44 17.81 -14.40
N ASN A 143 -22.87 16.61 -14.55
CA ASN A 143 -21.57 16.36 -15.19
C ASN A 143 -21.74 15.37 -16.35
N LEU A 144 -20.67 15.12 -17.12
CA LEU A 144 -20.71 14.02 -18.10
C LEU A 144 -20.91 12.68 -17.39
N ILE A 145 -21.59 11.75 -18.07
CA ILE A 145 -21.74 10.38 -17.61
C ILE A 145 -20.37 9.71 -17.63
N THR A 146 -20.12 8.80 -16.68
CA THR A 146 -18.84 8.12 -16.63
C THR A 146 -18.84 6.98 -17.62
N ILE A 147 -17.71 6.83 -18.33
CA ILE A 147 -17.48 5.77 -19.29
C ILE A 147 -16.35 4.89 -18.77
N ALA A 148 -16.57 3.59 -18.79
CA ALA A 148 -15.53 2.61 -18.57
C ALA A 148 -15.49 1.63 -19.75
N ASN A 149 -14.35 1.62 -20.41
CA ASN A 149 -13.92 0.54 -21.28
C ASN A 149 -12.57 0.14 -20.69
N GLY A 150 -12.32 -1.13 -20.37
CA GLY A 150 -11.11 -1.52 -19.61
C GLY A 150 -9.78 -1.04 -20.22
N TYR A 151 -9.79 -0.56 -21.46
CA TYR A 151 -8.68 0.07 -22.17
C TYR A 151 -8.86 1.59 -22.37
N GLY A 152 -9.26 2.36 -21.36
CA GLY A 152 -9.53 3.79 -21.52
C GLY A 152 -8.41 4.58 -22.20
N TYR A 153 -8.73 5.37 -23.24
CA TYR A 153 -7.77 6.22 -23.95
C TYR A 153 -8.07 7.72 -23.75
N SER A 154 -9.32 8.15 -23.98
CA SER A 154 -9.81 9.50 -23.68
C SER A 154 -11.28 9.65 -24.04
N TYR A 155 -11.99 10.57 -23.40
CA TYR A 155 -13.27 11.06 -23.89
C TYR A 155 -13.39 12.57 -23.70
N GLY A 156 -14.12 13.22 -24.61
CA GLY A 156 -14.52 14.61 -24.53
C GLY A 156 -16.02 14.71 -24.82
N GLY A 157 -16.67 15.79 -24.42
CA GLY A 157 -18.10 15.89 -24.67
C GLY A 157 -18.71 17.21 -24.28
N SER A 158 -20.00 17.34 -24.58
CA SER A 158 -20.82 18.48 -24.21
C SER A 158 -22.10 18.00 -23.54
N LEU A 159 -22.61 18.83 -22.62
CA LEU A 159 -23.91 18.64 -21.99
C LEU A 159 -24.70 19.93 -22.17
N SER A 160 -25.83 19.86 -22.87
CA SER A 160 -26.69 21.00 -23.13
C SER A 160 -28.16 20.60 -23.07
N ASN A 161 -28.92 21.27 -22.19
CA ASN A 161 -30.37 21.07 -22.04
C ASN A 161 -30.77 19.58 -21.86
N GLY A 162 -30.03 18.84 -21.05
CA GLY A 162 -30.27 17.41 -20.80
C GLY A 162 -29.91 16.49 -21.97
N ASN A 163 -29.26 16.99 -23.02
CA ASN A 163 -28.69 16.18 -24.08
C ASN A 163 -27.17 16.18 -23.93
N MET A 164 -26.60 15.00 -23.84
CA MET A 164 -25.17 14.78 -23.76
C MET A 164 -24.67 14.22 -25.08
N GLU A 165 -23.52 14.70 -25.53
CA GLU A 165 -22.78 14.13 -26.66
C GLU A 165 -21.34 13.92 -26.21
N ILE A 166 -20.82 12.71 -26.42
CA ILE A 166 -19.51 12.28 -25.96
C ILE A 166 -18.78 11.68 -27.15
N ASP A 167 -17.62 12.24 -27.47
CA ASP A 167 -16.68 11.65 -28.40
C ASP A 167 -15.73 10.76 -27.59
N LEU A 168 -15.83 9.47 -27.84
CA LEU A 168 -15.09 8.43 -27.16
C LEU A 168 -14.00 7.89 -28.07
N SER A 169 -12.78 7.86 -27.58
CA SER A 169 -11.69 7.09 -28.17
C SER A 169 -11.38 5.90 -27.27
N PHE A 170 -11.32 4.71 -27.85
CA PHE A 170 -11.18 3.45 -27.12
C PHE A 170 -10.25 2.48 -27.85
N TYR A 171 -9.63 1.56 -27.12
CA TYR A 171 -8.90 0.45 -27.73
C TYR A 171 -9.78 -0.80 -27.82
N GLY A 172 -9.41 -1.68 -28.76
CA GLY A 172 -9.99 -3.01 -28.86
C GLY A 172 -11.28 -3.04 -29.65
N ALA A 173 -11.44 -2.16 -30.64
CA ALA A 173 -12.63 -2.18 -31.49
C ALA A 173 -12.75 -3.52 -32.26
N PRO A 174 -13.93 -4.18 -32.26
CA PRO A 174 -15.14 -3.85 -31.51
C PRO A 174 -15.04 -4.14 -30.00
N SER A 175 -15.55 -3.25 -29.14
CA SER A 175 -15.47 -3.37 -27.68
C SER A 175 -16.80 -3.09 -26.98
N ASP A 176 -17.02 -3.70 -25.82
CA ASP A 176 -18.16 -3.37 -24.96
C ASP A 176 -17.83 -2.13 -24.13
N ILE A 177 -18.74 -1.16 -24.12
CA ILE A 177 -18.55 0.12 -23.42
C ILE A 177 -19.60 0.25 -22.30
N LEU A 178 -19.13 0.35 -21.06
CA LEU A 178 -19.98 0.61 -19.91
C LEU A 178 -20.17 2.13 -19.76
N LEU A 179 -21.42 2.56 -19.75
CA LEU A 179 -21.84 3.90 -19.36
C LEU A 179 -22.53 3.81 -18.00
N TYR A 180 -22.13 4.63 -17.03
CA TYR A 180 -22.77 4.64 -15.72
C TYR A 180 -22.90 6.04 -15.12
N GLY A 181 -23.94 6.22 -14.31
CA GLY A 181 -24.24 7.48 -13.63
C GLY A 181 -25.25 7.28 -12.52
N TRP A 182 -25.81 8.37 -12.01
CA TRP A 182 -26.81 8.35 -10.93
C TRP A 182 -28.11 9.02 -11.38
N ARG A 183 -29.23 8.36 -11.10
CA ARG A 183 -30.58 8.88 -11.36
C ARG A 183 -31.32 8.95 -10.03
N SER A 184 -31.50 10.17 -9.53
CA SER A 184 -32.11 10.42 -8.22
C SER A 184 -31.42 9.67 -7.06
N GLY A 185 -30.08 9.66 -7.06
CA GLY A 185 -29.27 8.99 -6.04
C GLY A 185 -29.08 7.48 -6.24
N VAL A 186 -29.77 6.87 -7.21
CA VAL A 186 -29.62 5.44 -7.53
C VAL A 186 -28.61 5.28 -8.68
N PRO A 187 -27.58 4.43 -8.55
CA PRO A 187 -26.67 4.16 -9.65
C PRO A 187 -27.41 3.41 -10.77
N VAL A 188 -27.19 3.87 -12.00
CA VAL A 188 -27.76 3.28 -13.22
C VAL A 188 -26.66 3.09 -14.24
N TYR A 189 -26.84 2.10 -15.13
CA TYR A 189 -25.89 1.80 -16.17
C TYR A 189 -26.57 1.47 -17.50
N TYR A 190 -25.77 1.57 -18.56
CA TYR A 190 -26.07 1.01 -19.86
C TYR A 190 -24.78 0.37 -20.41
N MET A 191 -24.88 -0.86 -20.91
CA MET A 191 -23.78 -1.53 -21.61
C MET A 191 -24.03 -1.41 -23.11
N ALA A 192 -23.14 -0.74 -23.83
CA ALA A 192 -23.15 -0.69 -25.29
C ALA A 192 -22.30 -1.85 -25.83
N PRO A 193 -22.89 -2.92 -26.40
CA PRO A 193 -22.13 -4.08 -26.82
C PRO A 193 -21.48 -3.86 -28.20
N GLY A 194 -20.25 -4.35 -28.37
CA GLY A 194 -19.57 -4.50 -29.65
C GLY A 194 -19.40 -3.21 -30.45
N VAL A 195 -19.13 -2.08 -29.77
CA VAL A 195 -18.93 -0.75 -30.36
C VAL A 195 -17.73 -0.75 -31.29
N LYS A 196 -17.94 -0.33 -32.54
CA LYS A 196 -16.93 -0.23 -33.60
C LYS A 196 -16.49 1.20 -33.83
N SER A 197 -15.40 1.35 -34.57
CA SER A 197 -14.92 2.66 -35.00
C SER A 197 -15.95 3.34 -35.93
N ASN A 198 -16.22 4.61 -35.68
CA ASN A 198 -17.23 5.48 -36.27
C ASN A 198 -18.70 5.13 -35.93
N ASP A 199 -18.94 4.33 -34.91
CA ASP A 199 -20.31 4.10 -34.42
C ASP A 199 -20.89 5.37 -33.81
N VAL A 200 -22.20 5.56 -33.99
CA VAL A 200 -22.99 6.56 -33.26
C VAL A 200 -24.03 5.83 -32.41
N ILE A 201 -23.91 5.96 -31.10
CA ILE A 201 -24.75 5.29 -30.13
C ILE A 201 -25.70 6.31 -29.52
N GLU A 202 -26.99 6.22 -29.82
CA GLU A 202 -28.00 7.13 -29.28
C GLU A 202 -28.83 6.41 -28.21
N ARG A 203 -28.88 6.95 -26.99
CA ARG A 203 -29.60 6.37 -25.85
C ARG A 203 -30.41 7.40 -25.11
N ASP A 204 -31.50 6.96 -24.49
CA ASP A 204 -32.29 7.76 -23.58
C ASP A 204 -31.97 7.40 -22.13
N TYR A 205 -31.55 8.40 -21.34
CA TYR A 205 -31.15 8.19 -19.95
C TYR A 205 -32.28 7.70 -19.04
N MET A 206 -33.53 8.02 -19.38
CA MET A 206 -34.68 7.68 -18.56
C MET A 206 -35.20 6.27 -18.84
N THR A 207 -35.07 5.77 -20.08
CA THR A 207 -35.59 4.45 -20.47
C THR A 207 -34.53 3.38 -20.65
N ASP A 208 -33.33 3.74 -21.13
CA ASP A 208 -32.34 2.75 -21.56
C ASP A 208 -31.35 2.40 -20.44
N PHE A 209 -31.22 3.28 -19.44
CA PHE A 209 -30.36 3.06 -18.28
C PHE A 209 -31.13 2.37 -17.16
N THR A 210 -30.63 1.21 -16.76
CA THR A 210 -31.23 0.39 -15.70
C THR A 210 -30.46 0.54 -14.40
N PRO A 211 -31.13 0.47 -13.23
CA PRO A 211 -30.44 0.39 -11.96
C PRO A 211 -29.47 -0.79 -11.91
N TYR A 212 -28.39 -0.65 -11.16
CA TYR A 212 -27.49 -1.78 -10.88
C TYR A 212 -28.27 -2.91 -10.17
N PRO A 213 -28.02 -4.18 -10.52
CA PRO A 213 -28.72 -5.32 -9.93
C PRO A 213 -28.40 -5.53 -8.44
N HIS A 214 -27.17 -5.19 -8.04
CA HIS A 214 -26.70 -5.27 -6.65
C HIS A 214 -26.37 -3.88 -6.16
N GLN A 215 -26.89 -3.50 -4.99
CA GLN A 215 -26.72 -2.15 -4.44
C GLN A 215 -26.50 -2.17 -2.93
N LEU A 216 -25.71 -1.22 -2.44
CA LEU A 216 -25.52 -0.94 -1.02
C LEU A 216 -25.53 0.57 -0.81
N GLN A 217 -26.34 1.04 0.14
CA GLN A 217 -26.28 2.43 0.60
C GLN A 217 -25.18 2.57 1.66
N LEU A 218 -24.20 3.43 1.41
CA LEU A 218 -23.14 3.72 2.38
C LEU A 218 -23.65 4.71 3.43
N ASN A 219 -23.98 4.22 4.62
CA ASN A 219 -24.59 4.99 5.71
C ASN A 219 -23.67 5.10 6.94
N PHE A 220 -22.36 5.05 6.77
CA PHE A 220 -21.42 5.21 7.87
C PHE A 220 -21.31 6.70 8.24
N PRO A 221 -21.08 7.06 9.53
CA PRO A 221 -20.94 8.45 9.95
C PRO A 221 -19.83 9.18 9.18
N GLY A 222 -20.13 10.39 8.69
CA GLY A 222 -19.19 11.18 7.89
C GLY A 222 -19.24 10.87 6.38
N PRO A 223 -18.43 11.57 5.57
CA PRO A 223 -18.39 11.37 4.12
C PRO A 223 -17.88 9.98 3.74
N ASN A 224 -18.55 9.36 2.76
CA ASN A 224 -18.20 8.05 2.23
C ASN A 224 -17.92 8.14 0.74
N THR A 225 -16.88 7.44 0.28
CA THR A 225 -16.63 7.22 -1.15
C THR A 225 -16.36 5.75 -1.42
N ALA A 226 -16.56 5.32 -2.65
CA ALA A 226 -16.20 3.98 -3.08
C ALA A 226 -15.76 3.94 -4.54
N THR A 227 -14.91 2.96 -4.82
CA THR A 227 -14.54 2.54 -6.17
C THR A 227 -14.72 1.03 -6.25
N ILE A 228 -15.34 0.56 -7.34
CA ILE A 228 -15.49 -0.87 -7.64
C ILE A 228 -14.93 -1.11 -9.03
N GLN A 229 -14.00 -2.05 -9.13
CA GLN A 229 -13.43 -2.53 -10.37
C GLN A 229 -13.78 -4.01 -10.57
N GLY A 230 -14.05 -4.39 -11.82
CA GLY A 230 -14.22 -5.79 -12.23
C GLY A 230 -13.05 -6.25 -13.09
N TYR A 231 -12.61 -7.50 -12.91
CA TYR A 231 -11.52 -8.12 -13.65
C TYR A 231 -12.02 -9.30 -14.48
N ASP A 232 -11.48 -9.44 -15.68
CA ASP A 232 -11.69 -10.61 -16.53
C ASP A 232 -10.86 -11.82 -16.08
N ALA A 233 -11.06 -12.97 -16.73
CA ALA A 233 -10.42 -14.25 -16.36
C ALA A 233 -8.90 -14.19 -16.47
N LYS A 234 -8.39 -13.32 -17.34
CA LYS A 234 -6.95 -13.11 -17.53
C LYS A 234 -6.40 -12.15 -16.48
N LYS A 235 -7.26 -11.43 -15.76
CA LYS A 235 -6.97 -10.35 -14.81
C LYS A 235 -6.03 -9.30 -15.37
N SER A 236 -5.94 -9.24 -16.70
CA SER A 236 -5.05 -8.32 -17.42
C SER A 236 -5.62 -6.91 -17.49
N LEU A 237 -6.91 -6.75 -17.12
CA LEU A 237 -7.66 -5.53 -17.30
C LEU A 237 -8.66 -5.33 -16.16
N ALA A 238 -8.63 -4.15 -15.56
CA ALA A 238 -9.66 -3.69 -14.63
C ALA A 238 -10.65 -2.78 -15.39
N ILE A 239 -11.95 -3.05 -15.24
CA ILE A 239 -13.01 -2.13 -15.67
C ILE A 239 -13.55 -1.45 -14.42
N THR A 240 -13.42 -0.12 -14.33
CA THR A 240 -14.08 0.64 -13.28
C THR A 240 -15.59 0.56 -13.47
N LEU A 241 -16.26 -0.22 -12.63
CA LEU A 241 -17.72 -0.38 -12.65
C LEU A 241 -18.40 0.79 -11.99
N MET A 242 -17.72 1.43 -11.04
CA MET A 242 -18.24 2.56 -10.28
C MET A 242 -17.12 3.34 -9.60
N ASP A 243 -17.28 4.67 -9.55
CA ASP A 243 -16.52 5.58 -8.70
C ASP A 243 -17.48 6.68 -8.19
N THR A 244 -17.67 6.76 -6.87
CA THR A 244 -18.57 7.76 -6.27
C THR A 244 -17.90 9.10 -5.98
N ALA A 245 -16.57 9.20 -6.11
CA ALA A 245 -15.86 10.45 -5.98
C ALA A 245 -16.01 11.30 -7.26
N TRP A 246 -16.25 10.67 -8.41
CA TRP A 246 -16.32 11.30 -9.72
C TRP A 246 -17.50 10.77 -10.57
N PRO A 247 -18.67 11.44 -10.58
CA PRO A 247 -19.00 12.68 -9.88
C PRO A 247 -19.39 12.47 -8.41
N ASN A 248 -19.08 13.45 -7.54
CA ASN A 248 -19.43 13.42 -6.12
C ASN A 248 -20.95 13.18 -5.91
N GLN A 249 -21.27 12.12 -5.18
CA GLN A 249 -22.63 11.66 -4.87
C GLN A 249 -23.12 12.04 -3.45
N GLY A 250 -22.42 12.97 -2.81
CA GLY A 250 -22.68 13.37 -1.42
C GLY A 250 -22.07 12.41 -0.40
N ASP A 251 -22.34 12.66 0.88
CA ASP A 251 -21.69 11.95 1.98
C ASP A 251 -22.11 10.48 2.12
N HIS A 252 -23.28 10.13 1.58
CA HIS A 252 -23.87 8.81 1.69
C HIS A 252 -24.33 8.33 0.30
N PRO A 253 -23.41 7.89 -0.56
CA PRO A 253 -23.77 7.41 -1.89
C PRO A 253 -24.33 5.98 -1.85
N VAL A 254 -25.19 5.66 -2.81
CA VAL A 254 -25.51 4.26 -3.16
C VAL A 254 -24.47 3.74 -4.13
N ILE A 255 -23.84 2.63 -3.77
CA ILE A 255 -22.91 1.89 -4.62
C ILE A 255 -23.59 0.68 -5.25
N GLY A 256 -23.03 0.15 -6.33
CA GLY A 256 -23.52 -1.06 -6.98
C GLY A 256 -22.52 -1.67 -7.94
N TYR A 257 -22.69 -2.96 -8.24
CA TYR A 257 -21.82 -3.70 -9.16
C TYR A 257 -22.63 -4.58 -10.13
N LEU A 258 -21.96 -5.00 -11.21
CA LEU A 258 -22.51 -5.87 -12.26
C LEU A 258 -21.91 -7.25 -12.13
N ASP A 259 -22.72 -8.30 -12.31
CA ASP A 259 -22.22 -9.67 -12.44
C ASP A 259 -21.47 -9.87 -13.78
N GLY A 260 -20.68 -10.95 -13.86
CA GLY A 260 -20.00 -11.37 -15.10
C GLY A 260 -18.48 -11.17 -15.10
N TYR A 261 -17.91 -10.71 -13.99
CA TYR A 261 -16.46 -10.61 -13.78
C TYR A 261 -15.95 -11.77 -12.92
N ASP A 262 -14.71 -12.19 -13.15
CA ASP A 262 -14.08 -13.30 -12.41
C ASP A 262 -13.62 -12.90 -11.02
N SER A 263 -13.31 -11.62 -10.83
CA SER A 263 -13.05 -11.03 -9.51
C SER A 263 -13.32 -9.53 -9.52
N TYR A 264 -13.46 -8.96 -8.33
CA TYR A 264 -13.63 -7.54 -8.11
C TYR A 264 -12.53 -7.01 -7.21
N ASP A 265 -12.27 -5.71 -7.31
CA ASP A 265 -11.54 -4.93 -6.32
C ASP A 265 -12.47 -3.79 -5.89
N MET A 266 -12.89 -3.83 -4.63
CA MET A 266 -13.74 -2.83 -4.00
C MET A 266 -12.94 -2.11 -2.93
N THR A 267 -12.92 -0.78 -3.03
CA THR A 267 -12.42 0.10 -1.99
C THR A 267 -13.54 1.00 -1.53
N VAL A 268 -13.81 1.05 -0.23
CA VAL A 268 -14.74 1.98 0.39
C VAL A 268 -13.98 2.80 1.41
N THR A 269 -14.05 4.13 1.32
CA THR A 269 -13.38 5.05 2.26
C THR A 269 -14.42 5.86 3.03
N ASN A 270 -14.26 5.91 4.34
CA ASN A 270 -15.06 6.71 5.25
C ASN A 270 -14.16 7.73 5.97
N THR A 271 -14.50 9.02 5.87
CA THR A 271 -13.77 10.09 6.58
C THR A 271 -14.40 10.36 7.94
N GLN A 272 -13.58 10.27 8.99
CA GLN A 272 -13.94 10.41 10.39
C GLN A 272 -13.20 11.62 11.02
N GLU A 273 -13.44 11.88 12.31
CA GLU A 273 -12.80 12.99 13.04
C GLU A 273 -11.28 12.79 13.17
N ASP A 274 -10.85 11.58 13.53
CA ASP A 274 -9.45 11.21 13.80
C ASP A 274 -8.67 10.78 12.54
N GLY A 275 -9.31 10.78 11.36
CA GLY A 275 -8.68 10.43 10.09
C GLY A 275 -9.65 9.74 9.13
N SER A 276 -9.21 8.72 8.39
CA SER A 276 -10.09 7.95 7.51
C SER A 276 -9.86 6.45 7.61
N VAL A 277 -10.90 5.68 7.35
CA VAL A 277 -10.86 4.22 7.25
C VAL A 277 -11.18 3.82 5.83
N SER A 278 -10.31 3.04 5.21
CA SER A 278 -10.53 2.43 3.92
C SER A 278 -10.70 0.93 4.09
N TYR A 279 -11.87 0.40 3.76
CA TYR A 279 -12.10 -1.04 3.60
C TYR A 279 -11.71 -1.44 2.19
N HIS A 280 -10.91 -2.50 2.06
CA HIS A 280 -10.48 -3.05 0.79
C HIS A 280 -10.87 -4.53 0.70
N GLN A 281 -11.49 -4.91 -0.40
CA GLN A 281 -11.85 -6.30 -0.69
C GLN A 281 -11.52 -6.65 -2.14
N LYS A 282 -10.73 -7.71 -2.31
CA LYS A 282 -10.41 -8.31 -3.60
C LYS A 282 -10.97 -9.73 -3.65
N GLY A 283 -11.74 -10.05 -4.68
CA GLY A 283 -12.42 -11.35 -4.83
C GLY A 283 -13.89 -11.18 -5.18
N ALA A 284 -14.75 -12.06 -4.67
CA ALA A 284 -16.19 -11.86 -4.76
C ALA A 284 -16.61 -10.70 -3.83
N ILE A 285 -17.53 -9.85 -4.27
CA ILE A 285 -18.03 -8.75 -3.45
C ILE A 285 -18.88 -9.30 -2.31
N ASP A 286 -18.60 -8.83 -1.10
CA ASP A 286 -19.43 -8.99 0.08
C ASP A 286 -19.76 -7.61 0.65
N PHE A 287 -21.05 -7.29 0.72
CA PHE A 287 -21.52 -6.04 1.31
C PHE A 287 -21.72 -6.11 2.83
N THR A 288 -21.23 -7.15 3.50
CA THR A 288 -21.35 -7.34 4.96
C THR A 288 -20.18 -6.77 5.78
N PHE A 289 -19.52 -5.72 5.29
CA PHE A 289 -18.47 -5.00 6.02
C PHE A 289 -19.02 -3.84 6.86
N ASP A 290 -18.26 -3.42 7.86
CA ASP A 290 -18.52 -2.22 8.67
C ASP A 290 -17.41 -1.16 8.48
N MET A 291 -17.58 0.01 9.09
CA MET A 291 -16.54 1.04 9.17
C MET A 291 -16.20 1.29 10.65
N PRO A 292 -15.14 0.67 11.17
CA PRO A 292 -14.76 0.84 12.58
C PRO A 292 -14.34 2.28 12.87
N THR A 293 -14.57 2.72 14.10
CA THR A 293 -13.97 3.94 14.64
C THR A 293 -12.65 3.62 15.34
N PHE A 294 -11.73 4.57 15.37
CA PHE A 294 -10.45 4.44 16.06
C PHE A 294 -10.10 5.72 16.81
N ASN A 295 -9.23 5.60 17.81
CA ASN A 295 -8.54 6.72 18.44
C ASN A 295 -7.04 6.61 18.15
N PHE A 296 -6.40 7.75 17.99
CA PHE A 296 -4.97 7.84 17.72
C PHE A 296 -4.33 8.97 18.54
N SER A 297 -3.13 8.73 19.05
CA SER A 297 -2.27 9.80 19.55
C SER A 297 -0.81 9.54 19.20
N LEU A 298 -0.12 10.58 18.73
CA LEU A 298 1.31 10.54 18.45
C LEU A 298 2.08 10.94 19.72
N THR A 299 2.92 10.04 20.21
CA THR A 299 3.70 10.25 21.44
C THR A 299 5.10 10.78 21.13
N ASN A 300 5.69 10.33 20.03
CA ASN A 300 6.96 10.85 19.51
C ASN A 300 7.01 10.70 17.99
N ASN A 301 7.34 11.80 17.30
CA ASN A 301 7.40 11.87 15.84
C ASN A 301 8.83 11.83 15.27
N ASP A 302 9.85 11.69 16.12
CA ASP A 302 11.24 11.54 15.71
C ASP A 302 11.49 10.16 15.08
N ILE A 303 12.16 10.12 13.92
CA ILE A 303 12.41 8.87 13.19
C ILE A 303 13.27 7.87 13.98
N GLN A 304 14.07 8.34 14.94
CA GLN A 304 14.92 7.48 15.76
C GLN A 304 14.22 6.95 17.01
N ASN A 305 13.07 7.54 17.39
CA ASN A 305 12.36 7.25 18.63
C ASN A 305 10.83 7.25 18.45
N PHE A 306 10.36 6.89 17.25
CA PHE A 306 8.95 6.97 16.87
C PHE A 306 8.06 6.15 17.80
N SER A 307 6.97 6.73 18.27
CA SER A 307 6.00 6.04 19.12
C SER A 307 4.62 6.70 19.06
N PHE A 308 3.58 5.88 19.20
CA PHE A 308 2.19 6.27 19.13
C PHE A 308 1.33 5.33 19.99
N ASP A 309 0.08 5.72 20.20
CA ASP A 309 -0.98 4.86 20.71
C ASP A 309 -2.10 4.78 19.67
N PHE A 310 -2.60 3.57 19.44
CA PHE A 310 -3.66 3.30 18.48
C PHE A 310 -4.64 2.29 19.06
N SER A 311 -5.95 2.56 18.96
CA SER A 311 -6.96 1.81 19.71
C SER A 311 -7.47 0.53 19.04
N ARG A 312 -6.94 0.17 17.87
CA ARG A 312 -7.37 -1.00 17.08
C ARG A 312 -6.22 -1.98 16.90
N ASP A 313 -6.56 -3.23 16.66
CA ASP A 313 -5.60 -4.22 16.17
C ASP A 313 -5.20 -3.87 14.74
N TYR A 314 -3.96 -4.19 14.39
CA TYR A 314 -3.42 -4.00 13.04
C TYR A 314 -2.36 -5.06 12.74
N THR A 315 -2.09 -5.32 11.47
CA THR A 315 -1.06 -6.26 11.01
C THR A 315 0.30 -5.58 10.90
N TYR A 316 0.33 -4.34 10.43
CA TYR A 316 1.52 -3.48 10.43
C TYR A 316 1.11 -2.00 10.32
N HIS A 317 2.02 -1.11 10.64
CA HIS A 317 1.87 0.32 10.40
C HIS A 317 2.93 0.79 9.41
N THR A 318 2.63 1.87 8.70
CA THR A 318 3.55 2.55 7.78
C THR A 318 3.67 4.00 8.22
N ALA A 319 4.85 4.41 8.66
CA ALA A 319 5.18 5.78 8.98
C ALA A 319 6.10 6.37 7.90
N VAL A 320 5.89 7.64 7.54
CA VAL A 320 6.66 8.33 6.51
C VAL A 320 7.28 9.59 7.08
N TRP A 321 8.57 9.77 6.86
CA TRP A 321 9.27 11.04 7.06
C TRP A 321 9.77 11.56 5.73
N GLN A 322 9.78 12.86 5.56
CA GLN A 322 10.11 13.48 4.29
C GLN A 322 10.78 14.84 4.44
N HIS A 323 11.56 15.19 3.43
CA HIS A 323 12.24 16.48 3.29
C HIS A 323 12.22 16.93 1.83
N PHE A 324 12.01 18.22 1.62
CA PHE A 324 12.06 18.87 0.31
C PHE A 324 13.08 20.00 0.35
N GLU A 325 14.05 19.98 -0.57
CA GLU A 325 15.04 21.04 -0.76
C GLU A 325 15.16 21.37 -2.26
N GLY A 326 14.47 22.42 -2.69
CA GLY A 326 14.43 22.79 -4.11
C GLY A 326 13.76 21.71 -4.96
N MET A 327 14.53 21.08 -5.86
CA MET A 327 14.08 19.99 -6.74
C MET A 327 14.40 18.59 -6.17
N GLU A 328 14.99 18.52 -4.98
CA GLU A 328 15.31 17.27 -4.30
C GLU A 328 14.23 16.91 -3.29
N TYR A 329 13.80 15.65 -3.35
CA TYR A 329 12.86 15.05 -2.42
C TYR A 329 13.50 13.83 -1.76
N THR A 330 13.62 13.83 -0.43
CA THR A 330 14.03 12.66 0.34
C THR A 330 12.85 12.15 1.15
N ALA A 331 12.57 10.85 1.09
CA ALA A 331 11.55 10.21 1.92
C ALA A 331 12.07 8.92 2.56
N TRP A 332 11.69 8.69 3.80
CA TRP A 332 11.92 7.44 4.52
C TRP A 332 10.59 6.87 4.98
N THR A 333 10.23 5.72 4.42
CA THR A 333 9.05 4.95 4.80
C THR A 333 9.47 3.79 5.71
N VAL A 334 8.83 3.66 6.87
CA VAL A 334 9.09 2.57 7.82
C VAL A 334 7.81 1.76 7.97
N ASN A 335 7.90 0.47 7.65
CA ASN A 335 6.85 -0.52 7.88
C ASN A 335 7.23 -1.39 9.06
N ALA A 336 6.35 -1.54 10.04
CA ALA A 336 6.64 -2.34 11.23
C ALA A 336 5.40 -3.06 11.79
N PRO A 337 5.54 -4.32 12.25
CA PRO A 337 4.46 -5.06 12.87
C PRO A 337 4.14 -4.51 14.27
N PRO A 338 2.97 -4.86 14.86
CA PRO A 338 2.62 -4.50 16.23
C PRO A 338 3.72 -4.83 17.23
N GLY A 339 3.93 -3.92 18.19
CA GLY A 339 4.89 -4.10 19.27
C GLY A 339 6.37 -3.98 18.88
N TYR A 340 6.70 -3.82 17.60
CA TYR A 340 8.09 -3.62 17.17
C TYR A 340 8.44 -2.14 17.17
N ALA A 341 9.37 -1.74 18.04
CA ALA A 341 9.85 -0.37 18.12
C ALA A 341 11.09 -0.19 17.23
N VAL A 342 10.93 0.51 16.11
CA VAL A 342 12.05 0.88 15.25
C VAL A 342 12.83 2.03 15.89
N LYS A 343 14.10 1.80 16.21
CA LYS A 343 14.96 2.77 16.89
C LYS A 343 16.29 2.96 16.16
N GLY A 344 16.86 4.15 16.31
CA GLY A 344 18.24 4.43 15.92
C GLY A 344 18.54 4.29 14.43
N LEU A 345 17.52 4.43 13.55
CA LEU A 345 17.75 4.37 12.11
C LEU A 345 18.84 5.34 11.68
N SER A 346 19.74 4.85 10.83
CA SER A 346 20.90 5.60 10.34
C SER A 346 21.17 5.25 8.88
N ILE A 347 21.83 6.18 8.16
CA ILE A 347 22.24 5.98 6.77
C ILE A 347 23.65 5.39 6.77
N PRO A 348 23.89 4.25 6.10
CA PRO A 348 25.23 3.68 5.95
C PRO A 348 26.23 4.68 5.35
N SER A 349 27.49 4.58 5.79
CA SER A 349 28.57 5.48 5.36
C SER A 349 28.83 5.43 3.85
N GLU A 350 28.58 4.28 3.24
CA GLU A 350 28.73 3.96 1.83
C GLU A 350 27.72 4.74 0.97
N ILE A 351 26.50 4.87 1.48
CA ILE A 351 25.44 5.67 0.84
C ILE A 351 25.73 7.16 1.07
N LEU A 352 26.10 7.57 2.29
CA LEU A 352 26.46 8.97 2.59
C LEU A 352 27.68 9.46 1.79
N ALA A 353 28.64 8.59 1.49
CA ALA A 353 29.80 8.94 0.67
C ALA A 353 29.40 9.28 -0.77
N LYS A 354 28.34 8.64 -1.31
CA LYS A 354 27.78 8.94 -2.63
C LYS A 354 26.80 10.11 -2.61
N TYR A 355 26.03 10.24 -1.54
CA TYR A 355 24.94 11.19 -1.38
C TYR A 355 25.13 12.02 -0.10
N PRO A 356 26.16 12.90 -0.05
CA PRO A 356 26.52 13.63 1.17
C PRO A 356 25.50 14.68 1.60
N GLN A 357 24.52 14.98 0.76
CA GLN A 357 23.42 15.89 1.09
C GLN A 357 22.34 15.24 1.97
N LEU A 358 22.31 13.91 2.06
CA LEU A 358 21.38 13.19 2.90
C LEU A 358 21.64 13.49 4.38
N ASP A 359 20.60 13.97 5.06
CA ASP A 359 20.66 14.34 6.46
C ASP A 359 19.38 13.88 7.18
N MET A 360 19.53 12.92 8.07
CA MET A 360 18.43 12.37 8.88
C MET A 360 17.72 13.44 9.71
N SER A 361 18.44 14.48 10.15
CA SER A 361 17.87 15.53 10.99
C SER A 361 16.93 16.47 10.23
N LYS A 362 16.96 16.45 8.90
CA LYS A 362 16.06 17.23 8.03
C LYS A 362 14.74 16.52 7.75
N LEU A 363 14.64 15.22 8.04
CA LEU A 363 13.44 14.43 7.80
C LEU A 363 12.35 14.77 8.83
N ALA A 364 11.25 15.36 8.35
CA ALA A 364 10.11 15.67 9.19
C ALA A 364 9.04 14.58 9.05
N TYR A 365 8.35 14.26 10.15
CA TYR A 365 7.21 13.36 10.13
C TYR A 365 6.14 13.88 9.14
N GLY A 366 5.70 12.99 8.24
CA GLY A 366 4.73 13.29 7.20
C GLY A 366 3.38 12.62 7.43
N SER A 367 3.37 11.29 7.58
CA SER A 367 2.12 10.54 7.72
C SER A 367 2.32 9.21 8.44
N LEU A 368 1.19 8.67 8.92
CA LEU A 368 1.09 7.34 9.49
C LEU A 368 -0.20 6.69 8.99
N LYS A 369 -0.11 5.40 8.70
CA LYS A 369 -1.28 4.56 8.48
C LYS A 369 -1.11 3.20 9.13
N PHE A 370 -2.22 2.56 9.43
CA PHE A 370 -2.28 1.20 9.96
C PHE A 370 -2.99 0.31 8.96
N THR A 371 -2.42 -0.86 8.68
CA THR A 371 -3.04 -1.88 7.84
C THR A 371 -3.46 -3.05 8.71
N GLU A 372 -4.73 -3.40 8.69
CA GLU A 372 -5.31 -4.61 9.27
C GLU A 372 -5.68 -5.57 8.15
N VAL A 373 -5.03 -6.73 8.09
CA VAL A 373 -5.35 -7.79 7.13
C VAL A 373 -6.29 -8.79 7.79
N ILE A 374 -7.52 -8.89 7.28
CA ILE A 374 -8.52 -9.89 7.70
C ILE A 374 -8.24 -11.20 6.97
N THR A 375 -8.14 -11.11 5.64
CA THR A 375 -7.83 -12.24 4.75
C THR A 375 -6.71 -11.82 3.80
N GLY A 376 -5.69 -12.66 3.63
CA GLY A 376 -4.59 -12.40 2.72
C GLY A 376 -3.24 -12.77 3.32
N GLN A 377 -2.21 -12.03 2.92
CA GLN A 377 -0.84 -12.29 3.37
C GLN A 377 -0.59 -11.69 4.76
N SER A 378 0.04 -12.47 5.62
CA SER A 378 0.68 -11.93 6.83
C SER A 378 1.83 -10.97 6.48
N TYR A 379 2.25 -10.17 7.46
CA TYR A 379 3.40 -9.26 7.29
C TYR A 379 4.66 -9.98 6.78
N GLU A 380 4.99 -11.15 7.34
CA GLU A 380 6.16 -11.94 6.93
C GLU A 380 6.03 -12.46 5.50
N GLN A 381 4.85 -12.94 5.11
CA GLN A 381 4.59 -13.40 3.74
C GLN A 381 4.69 -12.24 2.73
N PHE A 382 4.21 -11.06 3.11
CA PHE A 382 4.34 -9.86 2.29
C PHE A 382 5.81 -9.48 2.08
N VAL A 383 6.62 -9.53 3.13
CA VAL A 383 8.08 -9.28 3.06
C VAL A 383 8.78 -10.31 2.16
N GLN A 384 8.52 -11.61 2.37
CA GLN A 384 9.14 -12.69 1.61
C GLN A 384 8.76 -12.65 0.12
N GLY A 385 7.51 -12.28 -0.18
CA GLY A 385 7.00 -12.09 -1.55
C GLY A 385 7.61 -10.91 -2.31
N GLY A 386 8.67 -10.28 -1.78
CA GLY A 386 9.33 -9.16 -2.41
C GLY A 386 8.50 -7.89 -2.39
N PHE A 387 7.61 -7.74 -1.40
CA PHE A 387 6.68 -6.62 -1.29
C PHE A 387 5.72 -6.51 -2.49
N ASN A 388 5.54 -7.62 -3.20
CA ASN A 388 4.73 -7.67 -4.41
C ASN A 388 3.25 -7.79 -4.04
N THR A 389 2.51 -6.70 -4.24
CA THR A 389 1.06 -6.62 -4.01
C THR A 389 0.24 -7.41 -5.04
N ASN A 390 0.86 -7.93 -6.11
CA ASN A 390 0.17 -8.60 -7.21
C ASN A 390 -0.15 -10.08 -6.94
N ALA A 391 -0.07 -10.55 -5.70
CA ALA A 391 -0.52 -11.89 -5.39
C ALA A 391 -2.03 -12.01 -5.72
N ASP A 392 -2.35 -12.93 -6.61
CA ASP A 392 -3.68 -13.31 -7.10
C ASP A 392 -4.69 -13.76 -6.02
N ALA A 393 -4.36 -13.56 -4.75
CA ALA A 393 -5.16 -13.97 -3.63
C ALA A 393 -6.35 -13.02 -3.42
N THR A 394 -7.47 -13.62 -3.04
CA THR A 394 -8.51 -12.90 -2.32
C THR A 394 -7.89 -12.18 -1.13
N ALA A 395 -8.16 -10.89 -1.00
CA ALA A 395 -7.61 -10.07 0.06
C ALA A 395 -8.73 -9.25 0.67
N GLU A 396 -8.68 -9.07 1.98
CA GLU A 396 -9.64 -8.29 2.73
C GLU A 396 -8.93 -7.61 3.88
N GLY A 397 -9.18 -6.32 4.08
CA GLY A 397 -8.58 -5.59 5.17
C GLY A 397 -9.02 -4.13 5.28
N TYR A 398 -8.53 -3.49 6.33
CA TYR A 398 -8.71 -2.08 6.57
C TYR A 398 -7.38 -1.34 6.50
N VAL A 399 -7.42 -0.11 6.00
CA VAL A 399 -6.34 0.86 6.13
C VAL A 399 -6.86 2.06 6.89
N TYR A 400 -6.27 2.34 8.03
CA TYR A 400 -6.58 3.49 8.88
C TYR A 400 -5.54 4.57 8.63
N TRP A 401 -5.95 5.69 8.04
CA TRP A 401 -5.13 6.87 7.87
C TRP A 401 -5.38 7.82 9.03
N VAL A 402 -4.33 8.21 9.76
CA VAL A 402 -4.49 9.15 10.88
C VAL A 402 -4.24 10.58 10.42
N LYS A 403 -4.90 11.51 11.09
CA LYS A 403 -4.84 12.95 10.80
C LYS A 403 -3.59 13.65 11.34
#